data_AF-A0A969NWL0-F1
#
_entry.id   AF-A0A969NWL0-F1
#
_cell.length_a   1.000
_cell.length_b   1.000
_cell.length_c   1.000
_cell.angle_alpha   90.00
_cell.angle_beta   90.00
_cell.angle_gamma   90.00
#
_symmetry.space_group_name_H-M   'P 1'
#
loop_
_entity.id
_entity.type
_entity.pdbx_description
1 polymer ?
#
loop_
_entity_poly.entity_id
_entity_poly.type
_entity_poly.pdbx_seq_one_letter_code
_entity_poly.pdbx_strand_id
1 'polypeptide(L)' 'MKWGIVSDSHGAVDRLAIVFDTLQKKGIDHVIHAGDFLNEGAIEVFRLFQI' A
#
# COMPACT_ATOMS: atom_id res chain seq x y z
N MET A 1 16.42 -5.97 -4.65
CA MET A 1 15.40 -5.50 -3.71
C MET A 1 14.86 -4.17 -4.19
N LYS A 2 13.55 -4.03 -4.40
CA LYS A 2 12.92 -2.77 -4.83
C LYS A 2 11.90 -2.33 -3.78
N TRP A 3 11.85 -1.03 -3.52
CA TRP A 3 10.97 -0.44 -2.53
C TRP A 3 9.99 0.50 -3.22
N GLY A 4 8.71 0.39 -2.88
CA GLY A 4 7.70 1.37 -3.25
C GLY A 4 7.56 2.42 -2.14
N ILE A 5 7.22 3.65 -2.50
CA ILE A 5 6.83 4.68 -1.54
C ILE A 5 5.40 5.08 -1.87
N VAL A 6 4.55 5.05 -0.87
CA VAL A 6 3.16 5.51 -0.91
C VAL A 6 2.93 6.52 0.21
N SER A 7 2.02 7.46 0.00
CA SER A 7 1.66 8.48 1.00
C SER A 7 0.16 8.73 0.92
N ASP A 8 -0.41 9.25 2.00
CA ASP A 8 -1.70 9.94 1.98
C ASP A 8 -2.86 9.12 1.42
N SER A 9 -3.02 7.91 1.95
CA SER A 9 -4.10 7.00 1.54
C SER A 9 -5.50 7.53 1.88
N HIS A 10 -5.66 8.34 2.93
CA HIS A 10 -6.93 9.00 3.29
C HIS A 10 -8.17 8.08 3.25
N GLY A 11 -8.03 6.83 3.68
CA GLY A 11 -9.11 5.84 3.66
C GLY A 11 -9.49 5.28 2.29
N ALA A 12 -8.70 5.51 1.24
CA ALA A 12 -8.92 5.03 -0.12
C ALA A 12 -8.56 3.55 -0.31
N VAL A 13 -9.26 2.67 0.42
CA VAL A 13 -9.02 1.21 0.49
C VAL A 13 -8.90 0.57 -0.90
N ASP A 14 -9.92 0.73 -1.76
CA ASP A 14 -9.96 0.06 -3.07
C ASP A 14 -8.82 0.52 -4.00
N ARG A 15 -8.51 1.82 -3.96
CA ARG A 15 -7.44 2.39 -4.78
C ARG A 15 -6.06 1.92 -4.32
N LEU A 16 -5.88 1.82 -3.01
CA LEU A 16 -4.64 1.34 -2.40
C LEU A 16 -4.38 -0.13 -2.78
N ALA A 17 -5.41 -0.98 -2.80
CA ALA A 17 -5.29 -2.37 -3.24
C ALA A 17 -4.84 -2.49 -4.71
N ILE A 18 -5.36 -1.64 -5.60
CA ILE A 18 -4.94 -1.61 -7.02
C ILE A 18 -3.48 -1.17 -7.17
N VAL A 19 -3.06 -0.15 -6.41
CA VAL A 19 -1.66 0.31 -6.41
C VAL A 19 -0.74 -0.82 -5.99
N PHE A 20 -1.11 -1.54 -4.95
CA PHE A 20 -0.35 -2.65 -4.39
C PHE A 20 -0.22 -3.84 -5.34
N ASP A 21 -1.32 -4.30 -5.92
CA ASP A 21 -1.29 -5.34 -6.96
C ASP A 21 -0.36 -4.92 -8.12
N THR A 22 -0.41 -3.65 -8.52
CA THR A 22 0.48 -3.11 -9.58
C THR A 22 1.95 -3.12 -9.16
N LEU A 23 2.27 -2.78 -7.92
CA LEU A 23 3.64 -2.80 -7.39
C LEU A 23 4.18 -4.24 -7.34
N GLN A 24 3.41 -5.19 -6.82
CA GLN A 24 3.78 -6.61 -6.77
C GLN A 24 4.03 -7.18 -8.16
N LYS A 25 3.16 -6.89 -9.15
CA LYS A 25 3.35 -7.29 -10.56
C LYS A 25 4.63 -6.73 -11.18
N LYS A 26 5.20 -5.65 -10.62
CA LYS A 26 6.48 -5.05 -11.05
C LYS A 26 7.69 -5.54 -10.24
N GLY A 27 7.48 -6.53 -9.37
CA GLY A 27 8.51 -7.07 -8.48
C GLY A 27 8.92 -6.09 -7.37
N ILE A 28 7.97 -5.26 -6.91
CA ILE A 28 8.11 -4.42 -5.72
C ILE A 28 7.30 -5.07 -4.62
N ASP A 29 8.00 -5.53 -3.60
CA ASP A 29 7.51 -6.46 -2.60
C ASP A 29 7.60 -5.86 -1.18
N HIS A 30 8.27 -4.70 -1.06
CA HIS A 30 8.27 -3.85 0.13
C HIS A 30 7.76 -2.45 -0.20
N VAL A 31 7.01 -1.84 0.73
CA VAL A 31 6.55 -0.44 0.65
C VAL A 31 6.80 0.30 1.94
N ILE A 32 7.14 1.58 1.81
CA ILE A 32 7.12 2.56 2.90
C ILE A 32 5.87 3.42 2.72
N HIS A 33 5.14 3.65 3.81
CA HIS A 33 4.07 4.64 3.86
C HIS A 33 4.51 5.85 4.67
N ALA A 34 4.35 7.05 4.10
CA ALA A 34 4.88 8.28 4.67
C ALA A 34 3.80 9.34 5.03
N GLY A 35 2.52 8.95 5.08
CA GLY A 35 1.41 9.89 5.32
C GLY A 35 0.28 9.29 6.15
N ASP A 36 -0.93 9.82 5.99
CA ASP A 36 -2.06 9.44 6.84
C ASP A 36 -2.91 8.29 6.27
N PHE A 37 -3.20 7.31 7.13
CA PHE A 37 -4.12 6.21 6.83
C PHE A 37 -5.60 6.62 6.97
N LEU A 38 -5.92 7.45 7.97
CA LEU A 38 -7.26 7.94 8.36
C LEU A 38 -8.31 6.91 8.78
N ASN A 39 -8.20 5.65 8.38
CA ASN A 39 -9.05 4.57 8.88
C ASN A 39 -8.32 3.22 8.92
N GLU A 40 -8.88 2.29 9.69
CA GLU A 40 -8.35 0.93 9.83
C GLU A 40 -8.42 0.13 8.52
N GLY A 41 -9.41 0.42 7.66
CA GLY A 41 -9.54 -0.22 6.35
C GLY A 41 -8.28 -0.04 5.48
N ALA A 42 -7.68 1.15 5.47
CA ALA A 42 -6.43 1.39 4.77
C ALA A 42 -5.28 0.57 5.37
N ILE A 43 -5.20 0.46 6.71
CA ILE A 43 -4.17 -0.33 7.40
C ILE A 43 -4.28 -1.83 7.04
N GLU A 44 -5.50 -2.37 6.95
CA GLU A 44 -5.71 -3.77 6.57
C GLU A 44 -5.16 -4.08 5.17
N VAL A 45 -5.27 -3.14 4.22
CA VAL A 45 -4.67 -3.31 2.88
C VAL A 45 -3.14 -3.41 2.96
N PHE A 46 -2.49 -2.67 3.86
CA PHE A 46 -1.04 -2.79 4.10
C PHE A 46 -0.65 -4.11 4.76
N ARG A 47 -1.50 -4.67 5.63
CA ARG A 47 -1.28 -6.01 6.22
C ARG A 47 -1.32 -7.10 5.15
N LEU A 48 -2.29 -7.03 4.24
CA LEU A 48 -2.42 -7.97 3.13
C LEU A 48 -1.32 -7.82 2.07
N PHE A 49 -0.62 -6.68 2.06
CA PHE A 49 0.49 -6.41 1.14
C PHE A 49 1.82 -7.07 1.53
N GLN A 50 1.91 -7.65 2.74
CA GLN A 50 3.14 -8.32 3.18
C GLN A 50 3.32 -9.64 2.44
N ILE A 51 4.53 -9.83 1.88
CA ILE A 51 5.02 -11.12 1.37
C ILE A 51 5.13 -12.12 2.52
#